data_AF-A0AAP0SHE3-F1
#
_entry.id   AF-A0AAP0SHE3-F1
#
_cell.length_a   1.000
_cell.length_b   1.000
_cell.length_c   1.000
_cell.angle_alpha   90.00
_cell.angle_beta   90.00
_cell.angle_gamma   90.00
#
_symmetry.space_group_name_H-M   'P 1'
#
loop_
_entity.id
_entity.type
_entity.pdbx_description
1 polymer ?
#
loop_
_entity_poly.entity_id
_entity_poly.type
_entity_poly.pdbx_seq_one_letter_code
_entity_poly.pdbx_strand_id
1 'polypeptide(L)'
;MLFEHMANVTAAQLDSAATEVLEGETPESLKAGISGRDFWIDFLKMRYAARFDEASKPYFARLEALDADKQTMSDQAYRTRSETIGQRRTLDEQRLIETLTTDIWNSVPDQVTRL
;
A
#
# COMPACT_ATOMS: atom_id res chain seq x y z
N MET A 1 14.37 -31.18 11.46
CA MET A 1 14.57 -29.85 12.05
C MET A 1 15.15 -30.03 13.46
N LEU A 2 16.09 -29.19 13.92
CA LEU A 2 16.90 -29.47 15.12
C LEU A 2 16.19 -29.23 16.48
N PHE A 3 14.99 -28.67 16.50
CA PHE A 3 14.32 -28.18 17.73
C PHE A 3 12.89 -28.68 17.95
N GLU A 4 12.45 -29.70 17.20
CA GLU A 4 11.06 -30.21 17.20
C GLU A 4 10.56 -30.59 18.62
N HIS A 5 11.43 -31.15 19.45
CA HIS A 5 11.10 -31.55 20.83
C HIS A 5 11.03 -30.40 21.85
N MET A 6 11.54 -29.21 21.55
CA MET A 6 11.54 -28.09 22.50
C MET A 6 10.24 -27.27 22.47
N ALA A 7 9.48 -27.34 21.37
CA ALA A 7 8.30 -26.51 21.15
C ALA A 7 6.96 -27.25 21.31
N ASN A 8 6.97 -28.56 21.55
CA ASN A 8 5.76 -29.42 21.59
C ASN A 8 4.85 -29.24 20.36
N VAL A 9 5.45 -29.00 19.19
CA VAL A 9 4.75 -28.86 17.90
C VAL A 9 4.77 -30.20 17.20
N THR A 10 3.59 -30.71 16.88
CA THR A 10 3.41 -31.98 16.15
C THR A 10 3.41 -31.76 14.64
N ALA A 11 3.75 -32.79 13.87
CA ALA A 11 3.66 -32.75 12.41
C ALA A 11 2.26 -32.36 11.91
N ALA A 12 1.20 -32.86 12.55
CA ALA A 12 -0.18 -32.50 12.22
C ALA A 12 -0.48 -31.00 12.42
N GLN A 13 0.15 -30.35 13.41
CA GLN A 13 0.02 -28.91 13.61
C GLN A 13 0.75 -28.11 12.52
N LEU A 14 1.90 -28.60 12.04
CA LEU A 14 2.61 -28.00 10.92
C LEU A 14 1.82 -28.12 9.61
N ASP A 15 1.25 -29.31 9.35
CA ASP A 15 0.43 -29.55 8.15
C ASP A 15 -0.85 -28.69 8.16
N SER A 16 -1.49 -28.57 9.33
CA SER A 16 -2.65 -27.70 9.51
C SER A 16 -2.30 -26.23 9.29
N ALA A 17 -1.18 -25.76 9.85
CA ALA A 17 -0.73 -24.38 9.68
C ALA A 17 -0.34 -24.09 8.22
N ALA A 18 0.31 -25.03 7.55
CA ALA A 18 0.65 -24.89 6.13
C ALA A 18 -0.62 -24.77 5.27
N THR A 19 -1.63 -25.59 5.55
CA THR A 19 -2.93 -25.53 4.85
C THR A 19 -3.60 -24.18 5.08
N GLU A 20 -3.66 -23.72 6.32
CA GLU A 20 -4.26 -22.43 6.68
C GLU A 20 -3.58 -21.26 5.96
N VAL A 21 -2.23 -21.25 5.89
CA VAL A 21 -1.47 -20.22 5.18
C VAL A 21 -1.79 -20.25 3.69
N LEU A 22 -1.78 -21.43 3.06
CA LEU A 22 -2.04 -21.57 1.62
C LEU A 22 -3.48 -21.18 1.25
N GLU A 23 -4.46 -21.52 2.09
CA GLU A 23 -5.85 -21.09 1.90
C GLU A 23 -6.03 -19.58 2.09
N GLY A 24 -5.22 -18.97 2.97
CA GLY A 24 -5.21 -17.53 3.23
C GLY A 24 -4.46 -16.68 2.19
N GLU A 25 -3.67 -17.30 1.31
CA GLU A 25 -2.93 -16.63 0.22
C GLU A 25 -3.82 -16.33 -0.99
N THR A 26 -4.91 -15.60 -0.78
CA THR A 26 -5.73 -15.07 -1.87
C THR A 26 -5.00 -13.94 -2.61
N PRO A 27 -5.35 -13.64 -3.88
CA PRO A 27 -4.79 -12.49 -4.60
C PRO A 27 -4.92 -11.18 -3.83
N GLU A 28 -6.05 -10.96 -3.15
CA GLU A 28 -6.30 -9.75 -2.36
C GLU A 28 -5.36 -9.67 -1.15
N SER A 29 -5.21 -10.79 -0.42
CA SER A 29 -4.32 -10.93 0.73
C SER A 29 -2.87 -10.70 0.32
N LEU A 30 -2.46 -11.28 -0.80
CA LEU A 30 -1.11 -11.16 -1.35
C LEU A 30 -0.81 -9.73 -1.82
N LYS A 31 -1.75 -9.09 -2.54
CA LYS A 31 -1.62 -7.70 -2.96
C LYS A 31 -1.48 -6.77 -1.76
N ALA A 32 -2.32 -6.92 -0.75
CA ALA A 32 -2.24 -6.13 0.47
C ALA A 32 -0.93 -6.37 1.22
N GLY A 33 -0.50 -7.64 1.31
CA GLY A 33 0.73 -8.06 1.96
C GLY A 33 1.98 -7.49 1.32
N ILE A 34 2.04 -7.40 -0.02
CA ILE A 34 3.17 -6.82 -0.76
C ILE A 34 3.12 -5.29 -0.72
N SER A 35 1.95 -4.70 -1.01
CA SER A 35 1.76 -3.25 -1.09
C SER A 35 2.03 -2.55 0.25
N GLY A 36 1.92 -3.25 1.37
CA GLY A 36 2.20 -2.73 2.71
C GLY A 36 3.64 -2.89 3.20
N ARG A 37 4.58 -3.43 2.42
CA ARG A 37 5.98 -3.59 2.87
C ARG A 37 6.80 -2.33 2.61
N ASP A 38 7.45 -1.80 3.64
CA ASP A 38 8.28 -0.59 3.55
C ASP A 38 9.33 -0.66 2.45
N PHE A 39 10.10 -1.76 2.39
CA PHE A 39 11.14 -1.92 1.36
C PHE A 39 10.57 -1.88 -0.07
N TRP A 40 9.35 -2.38 -0.24
CA TRP A 40 8.66 -2.41 -1.54
C TRP A 40 8.18 -1.02 -1.92
N ILE A 41 7.59 -0.29 -0.97
CA ILE A 41 7.17 1.09 -1.15
C ILE A 41 8.37 1.97 -1.50
N ASP A 42 9.50 1.81 -0.81
CA ASP A 42 10.74 2.54 -1.08
C ASP A 42 11.28 2.25 -2.49
N PHE A 43 11.27 0.98 -2.89
CA PHE A 43 11.62 0.59 -4.26
C PHE A 43 10.70 1.27 -5.28
N LEU A 44 9.39 1.25 -5.08
CA LEU A 44 8.43 1.88 -6.00
C LEU A 44 8.66 3.39 -6.10
N LYS A 45 8.86 4.07 -4.98
CA LYS A 45 9.12 5.52 -4.93
C LYS A 45 10.41 5.88 -5.66
N MET A 46 11.46 5.08 -5.51
CA MET A 46 12.73 5.29 -6.22
C MET A 46 12.60 4.99 -7.71
N ARG A 47 11.98 3.86 -8.08
CA ARG A 47 11.94 3.36 -9.47
C ARG A 47 10.92 4.10 -10.34
N TYR A 48 9.84 4.58 -9.76
CA TYR A 48 8.71 5.24 -10.42
C TYR A 48 8.47 6.66 -9.91
N ALA A 49 9.53 7.35 -9.45
CA ALA A 49 9.47 8.71 -8.89
C ALA A 49 8.58 9.67 -9.71
N ALA A 50 8.75 9.69 -11.03
CA ALA A 50 7.95 10.54 -11.92
C ALA A 50 6.42 10.30 -11.82
N ARG A 51 5.99 9.06 -11.55
CA ARG A 51 4.56 8.75 -11.36
C ARG A 51 4.04 9.25 -10.01
N PHE A 52 4.86 9.18 -8.96
CA PHE A 52 4.52 9.74 -7.65
C PHE A 52 4.50 11.28 -7.70
N ASP A 53 5.45 11.90 -8.40
CA ASP A 53 5.47 13.34 -8.63
C ASP A 53 4.21 13.79 -9.37
N GLU A 54 3.82 13.10 -10.44
CA GLU A 54 2.58 13.37 -11.17
C GLU A 54 1.35 13.22 -10.27
N ALA A 55 1.27 12.14 -9.49
CA ALA A 55 0.17 11.90 -8.56
C ALA A 55 0.09 12.94 -7.43
N SER A 56 1.21 13.62 -7.13
CA SER A 56 1.26 14.67 -6.11
C SER A 56 0.82 16.05 -6.61
N LYS A 57 0.82 16.31 -7.92
CA LYS A 57 0.42 17.63 -8.48
C LYS A 57 -0.98 18.08 -8.06
N PRO A 58 -2.02 17.23 -8.07
CA PRO A 58 -3.35 17.62 -7.63
C PRO A 58 -3.41 17.98 -6.13
N TYR A 59 -2.52 17.44 -5.31
CA TYR A 59 -2.42 17.81 -3.90
C TYR A 59 -1.89 19.24 -3.75
N PHE A 60 -0.77 19.56 -4.42
CA PHE A 60 -0.20 20.92 -4.37
C PHE A 60 -1.15 21.97 -4.93
N ALA A 61 -1.81 21.70 -6.06
CA ALA A 61 -2.78 22.62 -6.65
C ALA A 61 -3.98 22.89 -5.71
N ARG A 62 -4.46 21.88 -4.98
CA ARG A 62 -5.55 22.05 -4.01
C ARG A 62 -5.13 22.82 -2.78
N LEU A 63 -3.89 22.64 -2.31
CA LEU A 63 -3.36 23.43 -1.20
C LEU A 63 -3.20 24.90 -1.59
N GLU A 64 -2.63 25.18 -2.76
CA GLU A 64 -2.47 26.54 -3.26
C GLU A 64 -3.83 27.25 -3.40
N ALA A 65 -4.83 26.57 -3.94
CA ALA A 65 -6.19 27.10 -4.02
C ALA A 65 -6.81 27.35 -2.61
N LEU A 66 -6.57 26.44 -1.65
CA LEU A 66 -7.05 26.61 -0.29
C LEU A 66 -6.39 27.80 0.42
N ASP A 67 -5.08 28.00 0.19
CA ASP A 67 -4.33 29.13 0.75
C ASP A 67 -4.75 30.47 0.17
N ALA A 68 -5.08 30.53 -1.13
CA ALA A 68 -5.62 31.72 -1.77
C ALA A 68 -6.94 32.17 -1.13
N ASP A 69 -7.79 31.21 -0.74
CA ASP A 69 -9.09 31.50 -0.12
C ASP A 69 -9.00 31.74 1.41
N LYS A 70 -7.82 31.58 2.03
CA LYS A 70 -7.65 31.56 3.50
C LYS A 70 -8.27 32.75 4.22
N GLN A 71 -8.20 33.95 3.65
CA GLN A 71 -8.73 35.18 4.25
C GLN A 71 -10.27 35.23 4.27
N THR A 72 -10.93 34.39 3.48
CA THR A 72 -12.39 34.36 3.34
C THR A 72 -13.05 33.28 4.20
N MET A 73 -12.26 32.49 4.94
CA MET A 73 -12.74 31.38 5.75
C MET A 73 -12.25 31.43 7.19
N SER A 74 -12.92 30.71 8.08
CA SER A 74 -12.46 30.53 9.45
C SER A 74 -11.28 29.56 9.51
N ASP A 75 -10.46 29.68 10.55
CA ASP A 75 -9.35 28.74 10.80
C ASP A 75 -9.82 27.29 10.90
N GLN A 76 -11.01 27.06 11.47
CA GLN A 76 -11.61 25.73 11.55
C GLN A 76 -11.94 25.19 10.15
N ALA A 77 -12.54 26.01 9.28
CA ALA A 77 -12.85 25.60 7.91
C ALA A 77 -11.57 25.30 7.09
N TYR A 78 -10.55 26.14 7.26
CA TYR A 78 -9.24 25.92 6.64
C TYR A 78 -8.60 24.60 7.08
N ARG A 79 -8.62 24.32 8.40
CA ARG A 79 -8.08 23.09 8.97
C ARG A 79 -8.78 21.85 8.42
N THR A 80 -10.11 21.81 8.46
CA THR A 80 -10.90 20.66 7.96
C THR A 80 -10.63 20.40 6.48
N ARG A 81 -10.54 21.46 5.66
CA ARG A 81 -10.21 21.32 4.23
C ARG A 81 -8.78 20.82 4.01
N SER A 82 -7.82 21.32 4.78
CA SER A 82 -6.42 20.87 4.72
C SER A 82 -6.30 19.38 5.07
N GLU A 83 -6.98 18.94 6.13
CA GLU A 83 -7.02 17.54 6.56
C GLU A 83 -7.63 16.65 5.46
N THR A 84 -8.73 17.10 4.82
CA THR A 84 -9.37 16.39 3.70
C THR A 84 -8.43 16.24 2.50
N ILE A 85 -7.69 17.31 2.17
CA ILE A 85 -6.69 17.29 1.08
C ILE A 85 -5.56 16.30 1.40
N GLY A 86 -5.09 16.28 2.65
CA GLY A 86 -4.07 15.34 3.14
C GLY A 86 -4.54 13.88 3.07
N GLN A 87 -5.74 13.57 3.56
CA GLN A 87 -6.32 12.23 3.48
C GLN A 87 -6.43 11.74 2.03
N ARG A 88 -6.87 12.63 1.13
CA ARG A 88 -6.97 12.29 -0.30
C ARG A 88 -5.62 11.97 -0.92
N ARG A 89 -4.56 12.72 -0.56
CA ARG A 89 -3.19 12.42 -1.00
C ARG A 89 -2.76 11.02 -0.57
N THR A 90 -3.01 10.65 0.69
CA THR A 90 -2.67 9.31 1.20
C THR A 90 -3.40 8.20 0.43
N LEU A 91 -4.70 8.39 0.14
CA LEU A 91 -5.48 7.44 -0.65
C LEU A 91 -5.01 7.36 -2.12
N ASP A 92 -4.65 8.48 -2.72
CA ASP A 92 -4.10 8.54 -4.08
C ASP A 92 -2.75 7.80 -4.15
N GLU A 93 -1.88 8.00 -3.16
CA GLU A 93 -0.58 7.30 -3.05
C GLU A 93 -0.76 5.79 -2.84
N GLN A 94 -1.66 5.37 -1.95
CA GLN A 94 -1.96 3.95 -1.72
C GLN A 94 -2.47 3.26 -2.99
N ARG A 95 -3.39 3.90 -3.72
CA ARG A 95 -3.88 3.37 -5.00
C ARG A 95 -2.78 3.24 -6.05
N LEU A 96 -1.85 4.19 -6.10
CA LEU A 96 -0.70 4.11 -7.00
C LEU A 96 0.22 2.94 -6.62
N ILE A 97 0.48 2.73 -5.33
CA ILE A 97 1.27 1.60 -4.83
C ILE A 97 0.61 0.27 -5.22
N GLU A 98 -0.69 0.11 -4.97
CA GLU A 98 -1.42 -1.11 -5.35
C GLU A 98 -1.38 -1.35 -6.86
N THR A 99 -1.61 -0.31 -7.66
CA THR A 99 -1.60 -0.40 -9.13
C THR A 99 -0.22 -0.83 -9.63
N LEU A 100 0.85 -0.18 -9.19
CA LEU A 100 2.21 -0.55 -9.59
C LEU A 100 2.57 -1.95 -9.12
N THR A 101 2.12 -2.35 -7.93
CA THR A 101 2.33 -3.71 -7.40
C THR A 101 1.68 -4.76 -8.28
N THR A 102 0.40 -4.57 -8.60
CA THR A 102 -0.35 -5.45 -9.51
C THR A 102 0.30 -5.50 -10.90
N ASP A 103 0.65 -4.35 -11.47
CA ASP A 103 1.28 -4.25 -12.79
C ASP A 103 2.62 -5.02 -12.83
N ILE A 104 3.49 -4.79 -11.84
CA ILE A 104 4.80 -5.44 -11.78
C ILE A 104 4.63 -6.93 -11.57
N TRP A 105 3.82 -7.36 -10.61
CA TRP A 105 3.57 -8.77 -10.33
C TRP A 105 3.07 -9.52 -11.56
N ASN A 106 2.05 -8.97 -12.24
CA ASN A 106 1.46 -9.59 -13.43
C ASN A 106 2.40 -9.55 -14.65
N SER A 107 3.49 -8.77 -14.61
CA SER A 107 4.52 -8.72 -15.64
C SER A 107 5.66 -9.73 -15.45
N VAL A 108 5.73 -10.39 -14.27
CA VAL A 108 6.76 -11.41 -13.99
C VAL A 108 6.47 -12.67 -14.82
N PRO A 109 7.46 -13.21 -15.55
CA PRO A 109 7.31 -14.48 -16.27
C PRO A 109 6.93 -15.63 -15.33
N ASP A 110 6.13 -16.58 -15.83
CA ASP A 110 5.71 -17.79 -15.11
C ASP A 110 4.88 -17.55 -13.82
N GLN A 111 4.34 -16.34 -13.65
CA GLN A 111 3.50 -16.03 -12.49
C GLN A 111 2.13 -16.70 -12.60
N VAL A 112 1.87 -17.62 -11.65
CA VAL A 112 0.66 -18.46 -11.64
C VAL A 112 -0.54 -17.70 -11.05
N THR A 113 -0.30 -16.87 -10.04
CA THR A 113 -1.34 -16.05 -9.39
C THR A 113 -1.41 -14.70 -10.06
N ARG A 114 -2.61 -14.25 -10.47
CA ARG A 114 -2.82 -12.87 -10.95
C ARG A 114 -3.39 -12.01 -9.83
N LEU A 115 -2.81 -10.82 -9.65
CA LEU A 115 -3.29 -9.77 -8.73
C LEU A 115 -4.22 -8.79 -9.42
#